data_AF-A0A7L7Z3P4-F1
#
_entry.id   AF-A0A7L7Z3P4-F1
#
_cell.length_a   1.000
_cell.length_b   1.000
_cell.length_c   1.000
_cell.angle_alpha   90.00
_cell.angle_beta   90.00
_cell.angle_gamma   90.00
#
_symmetry.space_group_name_H-M   'P 1'
#
loop_
_entity.id
_entity.type
_entity.pdbx_description
1 polymer ?
#
loop_
_entity_poly.entity_id
_entity_poly.type
_entity_poly.pdbx_seq_one_letter_code
_entity_poly.pdbx_strand_id
1 'polypeptide(L)'
;MSFLEARAPWGSPVAPDIPLPPFADEAAHARYVRMLQTHLALVDAGGPELPTIALAVALDRPRFPAPGSDHRRLTPLELSVSLTSWFPAPWTPDALADALVDAPYGGPTRVRDGWRWMGDPDFTAVPAREGGWTVTRHERGTVDTAHLADDRDLVVLWLSHHRGRFGYPLAHSHDEADAAALAPASLAVIRSDEVDAAFPYRATWREERERALAAARAAEERR
;
A
#
# COMPACT_ATOMS: atom_id res chain seq x y z
N MET A 1 -4.72 -25.96 -2.96
CA MET A 1 -4.62 -24.70 -3.75
C MET A 1 -3.77 -23.75 -2.93
N SER A 2 -2.91 -22.91 -3.53
CA SER A 2 -2.14 -21.95 -2.73
C SER A 2 -3.05 -20.82 -2.24
N PHE A 3 -2.95 -20.47 -0.96
CA PHE A 3 -3.66 -19.31 -0.39
C PHE A 3 -2.94 -17.98 -0.66
N LEU A 4 -1.78 -18.03 -1.32
CA LEU A 4 -1.04 -16.85 -1.74
C LEU A 4 -1.73 -16.20 -2.93
N GLU A 5 -2.00 -14.90 -2.85
CA GLU A 5 -2.63 -14.16 -3.94
C GLU A 5 -1.70 -14.05 -5.15
N ALA A 6 -2.11 -14.55 -6.32
CA ALA A 6 -1.31 -14.45 -7.54
C ALA A 6 -1.01 -13.00 -7.98
N ARG A 7 -1.81 -12.03 -7.53
CA ARG A 7 -1.64 -10.60 -7.85
C ARG A 7 -0.77 -9.83 -6.86
N ALA A 8 -0.37 -10.44 -5.74
CA ALA A 8 0.50 -9.78 -4.78
C ALA A 8 1.94 -9.72 -5.33
N PRO A 9 2.70 -8.65 -5.04
CA PRO A 9 4.04 -8.44 -5.56
C PRO A 9 5.08 -9.23 -4.76
N TRP A 10 4.97 -10.56 -4.78
CA TRP A 10 5.92 -11.49 -4.13
C TRP A 10 7.35 -11.27 -4.63
N GLY A 11 8.33 -11.32 -3.74
CA GLY A 11 9.73 -11.06 -4.07
C GLY A 11 10.04 -9.64 -4.56
N SER A 12 9.11 -8.68 -4.41
CA SER A 12 9.36 -7.28 -4.79
C SER A 12 10.42 -6.62 -3.90
N PRO A 13 11.31 -5.79 -4.47
CA PRO A 13 12.31 -5.09 -3.68
C PRO A 13 11.67 -4.08 -2.72
N VAL A 14 12.35 -3.83 -1.61
CA VAL A 14 12.06 -2.73 -0.69
C VAL A 14 13.01 -1.56 -0.94
N ALA A 15 12.56 -0.34 -0.66
CA ALA A 15 13.42 0.84 -0.60
C ALA A 15 13.86 1.03 0.87
N PRO A 16 15.09 0.63 1.25
CA PRO A 16 15.51 0.49 2.64
C PRO A 16 15.54 1.81 3.42
N ASP A 17 15.64 2.94 2.71
CA ASP A 17 15.75 4.26 3.33
C ASP A 17 14.39 4.89 3.68
N ILE A 18 13.27 4.24 3.35
CA ILE A 18 11.94 4.71 3.78
C ILE A 18 11.82 4.53 5.30
N PRO A 19 11.50 5.59 6.07
CA PRO A 19 11.31 5.46 7.52
C PRO A 19 10.09 4.60 7.84
N LEU A 20 10.01 3.98 9.01
CA LEU A 20 8.85 3.21 9.44
C LEU A 20 8.28 3.74 10.75
N PRO A 21 6.98 3.53 11.02
CA PRO A 21 6.44 3.72 12.35
C PRO A 21 6.97 2.65 13.33
N PRO A 22 7.12 2.97 14.63
CA PRO A 22 6.95 4.30 15.20
C PRO A 22 8.02 5.29 14.71
N PHE A 23 7.60 6.42 14.12
CA PHE A 23 8.53 7.39 13.54
C PHE A 23 9.33 8.08 14.64
N ALA A 24 10.60 8.40 14.35
CA ALA A 24 11.47 9.07 15.31
C ALA A 24 10.99 10.50 15.63
N ASP A 25 10.46 11.19 14.62
CA ASP A 25 9.97 12.56 14.70
C ASP A 25 8.96 12.86 13.58
N GLU A 26 8.39 14.07 13.59
CA GLU A 26 7.47 14.57 12.57
C GLU A 26 8.13 14.67 11.18
N ALA A 27 9.44 14.91 11.10
CA ALA A 27 10.15 15.01 9.83
C ALA A 27 10.26 13.64 9.13
N ALA A 28 10.46 12.57 9.90
CA ALA A 28 10.45 11.20 9.43
C ALA A 28 9.06 10.78 8.95
N HIS A 29 8.01 11.14 9.71
CA HIS A 29 6.62 10.91 9.28
C HIS A 29 6.30 11.68 7.99
N ALA A 30 6.62 12.98 7.92
CA ALA A 30 6.41 13.78 6.72
C ALA A 30 7.22 13.24 5.52
N ARG A 31 8.43 12.72 5.74
CA ARG A 31 9.23 12.06 4.70
C ARG A 31 8.55 10.78 4.22
N TYR A 32 7.98 9.97 5.11
CA TYR A 32 7.18 8.80 4.74
C TYR A 32 6.04 9.19 3.79
N VAL A 33 5.23 10.18 4.19
CA VAL A 33 4.06 10.63 3.43
C VAL A 33 4.47 11.16 2.05
N ARG A 34 5.55 11.95 1.96
CA ARG A 34 6.09 12.43 0.67
C ARG A 34 6.55 11.30 -0.24
N MET A 35 7.21 10.29 0.32
CA MET A 35 7.63 9.12 -0.46
C MET A 35 6.42 8.29 -0.92
N LEU A 36 5.37 8.18 -0.09
CA LEU A 36 4.10 7.54 -0.47
C LEU A 36 3.42 8.28 -1.62
N GLN A 37 3.30 9.62 -1.54
CA GLN A 37 2.74 10.44 -2.62
C GLN A 37 3.55 10.29 -3.92
N THR A 38 4.88 10.27 -3.81
CA THR A 38 5.77 10.06 -4.96
C THR A 38 5.57 8.69 -5.58
N HIS A 39 5.44 7.64 -4.76
CA HIS A 39 5.13 6.28 -5.24
C HIS A 39 3.81 6.23 -6.00
N LEU A 40 2.74 6.85 -5.49
CA LEU A 40 1.46 6.93 -6.18
C LEU A 40 1.59 7.61 -7.55
N ALA A 41 2.35 8.71 -7.62
CA ALA A 41 2.60 9.40 -8.89
C ALA A 41 3.48 8.60 -9.87
N LEU A 42 4.36 7.73 -9.38
CA LEU A 42 5.18 6.84 -10.22
C LEU A 42 4.38 5.68 -10.81
N VAL A 43 3.44 5.11 -10.05
CA VAL A 43 2.61 3.99 -10.55
C VAL A 43 1.50 4.44 -11.49
N ASP A 44 1.16 5.73 -11.49
CA ASP A 44 0.19 6.31 -12.41
C ASP A 44 0.75 6.41 -13.85
N ALA A 45 0.17 5.66 -14.79
CA ALA A 45 0.75 5.42 -16.11
C ALA A 45 0.78 6.66 -17.01
N GLY A 46 -0.16 7.61 -16.83
CA GLY A 46 -0.26 8.84 -17.62
C GLY A 46 0.53 10.02 -17.06
N GLY A 47 1.21 9.85 -15.91
CA GLY A 47 1.46 10.95 -14.97
C GLY A 47 0.32 11.06 -13.96
N PRO A 48 0.43 11.89 -12.90
CA PRO A 48 -0.54 11.87 -11.81
C PRO A 48 -1.87 12.44 -12.30
N GLU A 49 -2.84 11.59 -12.61
CA GLU A 49 -4.19 12.03 -12.98
C GLU A 49 -4.82 12.85 -11.83
N LEU A 50 -5.84 13.65 -12.13
CA LEU A 50 -6.51 14.47 -11.11
C LEU A 50 -6.91 13.68 -9.83
N PRO A 51 -7.40 12.43 -9.90
CA PRO A 51 -7.66 11.63 -8.70
C PRO A 51 -6.40 11.31 -7.87
N THR A 52 -5.26 11.05 -8.53
CA THR A 52 -3.97 10.81 -7.88
C THR A 52 -3.50 12.06 -7.14
N ILE A 53 -3.67 13.25 -7.76
CA ILE A 53 -3.37 14.52 -7.10
C ILE A 53 -4.30 14.76 -5.92
N ALA A 54 -5.60 14.55 -6.08
CA ALA A 54 -6.57 14.72 -5.01
C ALA A 54 -6.24 13.82 -3.80
N LEU A 55 -5.84 12.56 -4.05
CA LEU A 55 -5.37 11.66 -3.00
C LEU A 55 -4.06 12.14 -2.36
N ALA A 56 -3.10 12.59 -3.17
CA ALA A 56 -1.85 13.14 -2.66
C ALA A 56 -2.08 14.35 -1.75
N VAL A 57 -2.98 15.26 -2.14
CA VAL A 57 -3.39 16.42 -1.33
C VAL A 57 -4.11 15.99 -0.05
N ALA A 58 -4.94 14.93 -0.12
CA ALA A 58 -5.60 14.38 1.07
C ALA A 58 -4.60 13.77 2.07
N LEU A 59 -3.51 13.18 1.57
CA LEU A 59 -2.39 12.66 2.37
C LEU A 59 -1.51 13.78 2.94
N ASP A 60 -1.39 14.92 2.25
CA ASP A 60 -0.53 16.06 2.64
C ASP A 60 -1.06 16.86 3.85
N ARG A 61 -1.97 16.29 4.65
CA ARG A 61 -2.55 17.01 5.78
C ARG A 61 -1.50 17.20 6.88
N PRO A 62 -1.16 18.47 7.14
CA PRO A 62 -1.52 19.06 8.43
C PRO A 62 -1.92 20.54 8.26
N ARG A 63 -3.18 20.85 7.96
CA ARG A 63 -3.69 22.23 8.20
C ARG A 63 -4.31 22.40 9.59
N PHE A 64 -4.76 21.31 10.20
CA PHE A 64 -5.20 21.26 11.59
C PHE A 64 -4.88 19.85 12.12
N PRO A 65 -3.71 19.60 12.73
CA PRO A 65 -3.58 18.40 13.55
C PRO A 65 -4.71 18.44 14.57
N ALA A 66 -5.54 17.39 14.58
CA ALA A 66 -6.47 17.22 15.69
C ALA A 66 -5.62 17.22 16.98
N PRO A 67 -5.99 17.98 18.02
CA PRO A 67 -5.28 17.92 19.29
C PRO A 67 -5.09 16.46 19.71
N GLY A 68 -3.83 16.01 19.82
CA GLY A 68 -3.48 14.63 20.15
C GLY A 68 -3.06 13.72 18.98
N SER A 69 -2.82 14.22 17.77
CA SER A 69 -2.22 13.42 16.69
C SER A 69 -0.80 12.94 17.06
N ASP A 70 -0.59 11.63 17.13
CA ASP A 70 0.71 11.02 17.40
C ASP A 70 1.52 10.90 16.10
N HIS A 71 2.47 11.81 15.88
CA HIS A 71 3.36 11.81 14.72
C HIS A 71 4.20 10.53 14.60
N ARG A 72 4.27 9.70 15.64
CA ARG A 72 4.96 8.41 15.58
C ARG A 72 4.14 7.39 14.79
N ARG A 73 2.85 7.60 14.59
CA ARG A 73 1.95 6.65 13.92
C ARG A 73 1.41 7.21 12.61
N LEU A 74 1.07 6.30 11.71
CA LEU A 74 0.32 6.64 10.51
C LEU A 74 -1.14 6.94 10.86
N THR A 75 -1.76 7.88 10.15
CA THR A 75 -3.21 8.02 10.19
C THR A 75 -3.89 6.83 9.51
N PRO A 76 -5.18 6.54 9.79
CA PRO A 76 -5.90 5.47 9.10
C PRO A 76 -5.90 5.59 7.57
N LEU A 77 -5.94 6.83 7.05
CA LEU A 77 -5.86 7.08 5.60
C LEU A 77 -4.46 6.75 5.05
N GLU A 78 -3.41 7.25 5.70
CA GLU A 78 -2.03 6.99 5.27
C GLU A 78 -1.69 5.49 5.30
N LEU A 79 -2.11 4.79 6.37
CA LEU A 79 -1.96 3.36 6.47
C LEU A 79 -2.71 2.69 5.30
N SER A 80 -4.01 2.94 5.15
CA SER A 80 -4.83 2.34 4.08
C SER A 80 -4.25 2.52 2.68
N VAL A 81 -3.78 3.73 2.36
CA VAL A 81 -3.16 4.03 1.07
C VAL A 81 -1.81 3.33 0.92
N SER A 82 -0.99 3.32 1.98
CA SER A 82 0.27 2.58 2.00
C SER A 82 0.08 1.07 1.73
N LEU A 83 -0.93 0.44 2.36
CA LEU A 83 -1.19 -0.98 2.17
C LEU A 83 -1.76 -1.26 0.77
N THR A 84 -2.72 -0.44 0.32
CA THR A 84 -3.45 -0.66 -0.94
C THR A 84 -2.61 -0.38 -2.18
N SER A 85 -1.63 0.54 -2.08
CA SER A 85 -0.70 0.86 -3.16
C SER A 85 0.56 -0.01 -3.20
N TRP A 86 0.68 -1.00 -2.32
CA TRP A 86 1.89 -1.83 -2.18
C TRP A 86 3.18 -1.02 -1.97
N PHE A 87 3.08 0.07 -1.20
CA PHE A 87 4.21 0.99 -0.98
C PHE A 87 5.46 0.21 -0.51
N PRO A 88 6.63 0.38 -1.17
CA PRO A 88 7.80 -0.49 -0.97
C PRO A 88 8.61 -0.10 0.28
N ALA A 89 7.95 0.35 1.35
CA ALA A 89 8.57 0.56 2.64
C ALA A 89 9.12 -0.77 3.20
N PRO A 90 10.25 -0.74 3.92
CA PRO A 90 10.95 -1.94 4.41
C PRO A 90 10.27 -2.52 5.66
N TRP A 91 8.94 -2.59 5.64
CA TRP A 91 8.11 -3.09 6.73
C TRP A 91 8.67 -4.38 7.29
N THR A 92 8.82 -4.43 8.62
CA THR A 92 9.06 -5.66 9.35
C THR A 92 7.72 -6.22 9.84
N PRO A 93 7.64 -7.52 10.15
CA PRO A 93 6.47 -8.09 10.81
C PRO A 93 6.07 -7.32 12.08
N ASP A 94 7.04 -6.95 12.91
CA ASP A 94 6.79 -6.19 14.14
C ASP A 94 6.20 -4.78 13.86
N ALA A 95 6.80 -4.03 12.94
CA ALA A 95 6.35 -2.67 12.63
C ALA A 95 4.95 -2.66 11.99
N LEU A 96 4.68 -3.62 11.09
CA LEU A 96 3.36 -3.73 10.47
C LEU A 96 2.29 -4.16 11.49
N ALA A 97 2.61 -5.11 12.38
CA ALA A 97 1.69 -5.52 13.44
C ALA A 97 1.32 -4.37 14.39
N ASP A 98 2.29 -3.55 14.82
CA ASP A 98 2.03 -2.36 15.63
C ASP A 98 1.16 -1.33 14.90
N ALA A 99 1.43 -1.09 13.61
CA ALA A 99 0.64 -0.17 12.79
C ALA A 99 -0.81 -0.63 12.58
N LEU A 100 -1.07 -1.94 12.63
CA LEU A 100 -2.39 -2.55 12.43
C LEU A 100 -3.21 -2.71 13.71
N VAL A 101 -2.68 -2.29 14.88
CA VAL A 101 -3.36 -2.52 16.17
C VAL A 101 -4.77 -1.93 16.23
N ASP A 102 -4.99 -0.80 15.55
CA ASP A 102 -6.28 -0.08 15.51
C ASP A 102 -7.08 -0.40 14.23
N ALA A 103 -6.63 -1.35 13.40
CA ALA A 103 -7.35 -1.74 12.19
C ALA A 103 -8.65 -2.52 12.54
N PRO A 104 -9.73 -2.41 11.73
CA PRO A 104 -11.03 -3.04 12.03
C PRO A 104 -11.02 -4.57 12.26
N TYR A 105 -10.01 -5.27 11.75
CA TYR A 105 -9.82 -6.72 11.91
C TYR A 105 -8.65 -7.10 12.84
N GLY A 106 -8.00 -6.09 13.45
CA GLY A 106 -6.77 -6.24 14.23
C GLY A 106 -5.57 -6.73 13.39
N GLY A 107 -4.37 -6.51 13.92
CA GLY A 107 -3.14 -7.03 13.34
C GLY A 107 -2.77 -8.44 13.83
N PRO A 108 -1.77 -9.07 13.19
CA PRO A 108 -1.14 -10.27 13.71
C PRO A 108 -0.61 -10.06 15.14
N THR A 109 -0.71 -11.11 15.95
CA THR A 109 -0.23 -11.11 17.34
C THR A 109 1.02 -11.95 17.48
N ARG A 110 1.98 -11.44 18.24
CA ARG A 110 3.24 -12.15 18.50
C ARG A 110 3.00 -13.27 19.52
N VAL A 111 3.46 -14.47 19.19
CA VAL A 111 3.50 -15.63 20.08
C VAL A 111 4.94 -16.10 20.28
N ARG A 112 5.16 -17.03 21.22
CA ARG A 112 6.51 -17.49 21.61
C ARG A 112 7.41 -17.84 20.42
N ASP A 113 6.85 -18.53 19.43
CA ASP A 113 7.62 -19.09 18.30
C ASP A 113 7.23 -18.49 16.94
N GLY A 114 6.59 -17.31 16.92
CA GLY A 114 6.20 -16.66 15.66
C GLY A 114 4.99 -15.73 15.77
N TRP A 115 4.15 -15.75 14.75
CA TRP A 115 2.96 -14.90 14.62
C TRP A 115 1.68 -15.71 14.47
N ARG A 116 0.58 -15.20 15.00
CA ARG A 116 -0.77 -15.74 14.80
C ARG A 116 -1.75 -14.64 14.44
N TRP A 117 -2.71 -14.96 13.57
CA TRP A 117 -3.69 -13.98 13.11
C TRP A 117 -4.99 -14.64 12.63
N MET A 118 -6.10 -13.91 12.73
CA MET A 118 -7.47 -14.34 12.38
C MET A 118 -8.05 -15.49 13.24
N GLY A 119 -9.33 -15.83 13.01
CA GLY A 119 -10.05 -16.89 13.73
C GLY A 119 -10.37 -18.12 12.87
N ASP A 120 -11.00 -17.93 11.70
CA ASP A 120 -11.19 -18.92 10.62
C ASP A 120 -11.39 -18.15 9.28
N PRO A 121 -10.45 -18.19 8.33
CA PRO A 121 -9.20 -18.94 8.42
C PRO A 121 -8.27 -18.40 9.52
N ASP A 122 -7.59 -19.25 10.27
CA ASP A 122 -6.48 -18.84 11.14
C ASP A 122 -5.14 -19.05 10.43
N PHE A 123 -4.22 -18.11 10.66
CA PHE A 123 -2.87 -18.15 10.13
C PHE A 123 -1.87 -18.26 11.27
N THR A 124 -0.87 -19.10 11.06
CA THR A 124 0.34 -19.15 11.88
C THR A 124 1.56 -18.96 10.99
N ALA A 125 2.52 -18.16 11.43
CA ALA A 125 3.80 -18.01 10.75
C ALA A 125 4.92 -18.27 11.74
N VAL A 126 5.79 -19.24 11.44
CA VAL A 126 6.93 -19.61 12.28
C VAL A 126 8.22 -19.53 11.48
N PRO A 127 9.36 -19.15 12.09
CA PRO A 127 10.64 -19.13 11.40
C PRO A 127 10.98 -20.52 10.82
N ALA A 128 11.37 -20.57 9.56
CA ALA A 128 11.78 -21.81 8.91
C ALA A 128 13.28 -22.07 9.13
N ARG A 129 13.68 -23.35 9.14
CA ARG A 129 15.07 -23.76 9.38
C ARG A 129 16.06 -23.23 8.34
N GLU A 130 15.60 -23.04 7.11
CA GLU A 130 16.42 -22.60 5.97
C GLU A 130 16.42 -21.06 5.80
N GLY A 131 15.85 -20.33 6.77
CA GLY A 131 15.55 -18.90 6.66
C GLY A 131 14.10 -18.66 6.24
N GLY A 132 13.61 -17.42 6.37
CA GLY A 132 12.24 -17.07 6.03
C GLY A 132 11.18 -17.67 6.96
N TRP A 133 9.98 -17.93 6.44
CA TRP A 133 8.80 -18.29 7.22
C TRP A 133 8.08 -19.51 6.67
N THR A 134 7.65 -20.39 7.56
CA THR A 134 6.62 -21.40 7.26
C THR A 134 5.28 -20.85 7.72
N VAL A 135 4.37 -20.64 6.78
CA VAL A 135 3.02 -20.16 7.07
C VAL A 135 2.04 -21.31 6.91
N THR A 136 1.23 -21.54 7.94
CA THR A 136 0.13 -22.50 7.90
C THR A 136 -1.18 -21.75 8.01
N ARG A 137 -2.09 -22.01 7.06
CA ARG A 137 -3.47 -21.54 7.07
C ARG A 137 -4.38 -22.72 7.38
N HIS A 138 -5.26 -22.58 8.35
CA HIS A 138 -6.40 -23.48 8.48
C HIS A 138 -7.65 -22.74 8.04
N GLU A 139 -8.45 -23.35 7.16
CA GLU A 139 -9.74 -22.82 6.75
C GLU A 139 -10.75 -23.96 6.64
N ARG A 140 -11.84 -23.91 7.41
CA ARG A 140 -12.95 -24.89 7.30
C ARG A 140 -12.50 -26.36 7.29
N GLY A 141 -11.54 -26.70 8.15
CA GLY A 141 -11.00 -28.06 8.27
C GLY A 141 -9.95 -28.46 7.23
N THR A 142 -9.56 -27.54 6.33
CA THR A 142 -8.44 -27.73 5.41
C THR A 142 -7.20 -27.03 5.96
N VAL A 143 -6.04 -27.69 5.84
CA VAL A 143 -4.74 -27.16 6.24
C VAL A 143 -3.87 -26.98 5.01
N ASP A 144 -3.45 -25.74 4.76
CA ASP A 144 -2.53 -25.39 3.67
C ASP A 144 -1.24 -24.81 4.28
N THR A 145 -0.08 -25.21 3.76
CA THR A 145 1.23 -24.70 4.20
C THR A 145 1.98 -24.09 3.02
N ALA A 146 2.60 -22.93 3.25
CA ALA A 146 3.46 -22.25 2.29
C ALA A 146 4.78 -21.83 2.95
N HIS A 147 5.83 -21.76 2.14
CA HIS A 147 7.12 -21.19 2.53
C HIS A 147 7.28 -19.81 1.91
N LEU A 148 7.69 -18.84 2.71
CA LEU A 148 8.00 -17.47 2.31
C LEU A 148 9.49 -17.23 2.54
N ALA A 149 10.17 -16.64 1.55
CA ALA A 149 11.63 -16.58 1.55
C ALA A 149 12.18 -15.62 2.62
N ASP A 150 11.44 -14.55 2.93
CA ASP A 150 11.89 -13.50 3.82
C ASP A 150 10.73 -12.77 4.54
N ASP A 151 11.10 -11.77 5.33
CA ASP A 151 10.17 -10.89 6.06
C ASP A 151 9.28 -10.07 5.11
N ARG A 152 9.78 -9.71 3.93
CA ARG A 152 9.03 -8.94 2.94
C ARG A 152 7.88 -9.75 2.41
N ASP A 153 8.09 -11.03 2.08
CA ASP A 153 7.00 -11.91 1.65
C ASP A 153 5.98 -12.12 2.77
N LEU A 154 6.39 -12.29 4.03
CA LEU A 154 5.46 -12.38 5.15
C LEU A 154 4.60 -11.11 5.30
N VAL A 155 5.22 -9.94 5.17
CA VAL A 155 4.53 -8.66 5.13
C VAL A 155 3.57 -8.58 3.95
N VAL A 156 3.99 -8.95 2.74
CA VAL A 156 3.15 -8.94 1.54
C VAL A 156 1.92 -9.81 1.73
N LEU A 157 2.06 -10.98 2.37
CA LEU A 157 0.92 -11.82 2.74
C LEU A 157 -0.08 -11.07 3.63
N TRP A 158 0.39 -10.40 4.68
CA TRP A 158 -0.49 -9.66 5.60
C TRP A 158 -1.13 -8.44 4.93
N LEU A 159 -0.34 -7.67 4.17
CA LEU A 159 -0.81 -6.54 3.36
C LEU A 159 -1.90 -6.97 2.38
N SER A 160 -1.72 -8.14 1.74
CA SER A 160 -2.70 -8.68 0.79
C SER A 160 -4.08 -8.82 1.42
N HIS A 161 -4.14 -9.02 2.73
CA HIS A 161 -5.35 -9.33 3.48
C HIS A 161 -6.00 -8.09 4.11
N HIS A 162 -5.20 -7.08 4.47
CA HIS A 162 -5.70 -5.79 4.98
C HIS A 162 -5.99 -4.75 3.90
N ARG A 163 -5.42 -4.89 2.70
CA ARG A 163 -5.71 -3.95 1.60
C ARG A 163 -7.18 -4.02 1.20
N GLY A 164 -7.76 -2.87 0.86
CA GLY A 164 -9.07 -2.80 0.23
C GLY A 164 -9.00 -3.39 -1.18
N ARG A 165 -9.19 -4.72 -1.33
CA ARG A 165 -9.04 -5.42 -2.62
C ARG A 165 -10.04 -4.96 -3.69
N PHE A 166 -11.16 -4.40 -3.24
CA PHE A 166 -12.43 -4.36 -3.95
C PHE A 166 -13.15 -3.03 -3.69
N GLY A 167 -12.45 -1.91 -3.87
CA GLY A 167 -13.08 -0.59 -3.79
C GLY A 167 -14.10 -0.35 -4.91
N TYR A 168 -15.01 0.61 -4.69
CA TYR A 168 -15.85 1.12 -5.77
C TYR A 168 -14.95 1.67 -6.90
N PRO A 169 -15.28 1.46 -8.18
CA PRO A 169 -16.48 0.78 -8.71
C PRO A 169 -16.27 -0.71 -9.03
N LEU A 170 -15.14 -1.32 -8.66
CA LEU A 170 -14.76 -2.65 -9.16
C LEU A 170 -15.58 -3.80 -8.58
N ALA A 171 -15.99 -3.70 -7.32
CA ALA A 171 -16.68 -4.78 -6.61
C ALA A 171 -17.97 -4.32 -5.91
N HIS A 172 -18.34 -3.06 -6.11
CA HIS A 172 -19.59 -2.51 -5.61
C HIS A 172 -20.52 -2.27 -6.81
N SER A 173 -21.80 -2.59 -6.65
CA SER A 173 -22.82 -2.17 -7.59
C SER A 173 -22.82 -0.65 -7.70
N HIS A 174 -22.76 -0.12 -8.91
CA HIS A 174 -23.03 1.30 -9.16
C HIS A 174 -24.47 1.46 -9.65
N ASP A 175 -25.09 2.58 -9.31
CA ASP A 175 -26.40 2.96 -9.83
C ASP A 175 -26.20 3.68 -11.17
N GLU A 176 -26.82 3.16 -12.23
CA GLU A 176 -26.77 3.76 -13.56
C GLU A 176 -27.37 5.17 -13.58
N ALA A 177 -28.39 5.44 -12.75
CA ALA A 177 -29.01 6.75 -12.65
C ALA A 177 -28.06 7.77 -12.01
N ASP A 178 -27.32 7.39 -10.97
CA ASP A 178 -26.32 8.26 -10.34
C ASP A 178 -25.16 8.55 -11.31
N ALA A 179 -24.71 7.54 -12.05
CA ALA A 179 -23.68 7.71 -13.08
C ALA A 179 -24.15 8.68 -14.18
N ALA A 180 -25.37 8.52 -14.68
CA ALA A 180 -25.96 9.41 -15.68
C ALA A 180 -26.14 10.84 -15.14
N ALA A 181 -26.51 11.00 -13.86
CA ALA A 181 -26.67 12.29 -13.22
C ALA A 181 -25.35 13.05 -13.07
N LEU A 182 -24.25 12.35 -12.74
CA LEU A 182 -22.94 12.96 -12.53
C LEU A 182 -22.17 13.19 -13.84
N ALA A 183 -22.42 12.39 -14.88
CA ALA A 183 -21.61 12.38 -16.11
C ALA A 183 -21.39 13.76 -16.76
N PRO A 184 -22.38 14.66 -16.90
CA PRO A 184 -22.16 15.98 -17.50
C PRO A 184 -21.19 16.85 -16.69
N ALA A 185 -21.29 16.83 -15.36
CA ALA A 185 -20.41 17.59 -14.47
C ALA A 185 -19.00 16.97 -14.47
N SER A 186 -18.89 15.64 -14.42
CA SER A 186 -17.61 14.93 -14.53
C SER A 186 -16.90 15.24 -15.85
N LEU A 187 -17.62 15.31 -16.96
CA LEU A 187 -17.05 15.67 -18.27
C LEU A 187 -16.48 17.10 -18.30
N ALA A 188 -17.12 18.05 -17.60
CA ALA A 188 -16.60 19.41 -17.48
C ALA A 188 -15.29 19.45 -16.69
N VAL A 189 -15.18 18.65 -15.62
CA VAL A 189 -13.94 18.51 -14.83
C VAL A 189 -12.82 17.89 -15.67
N ILE A 190 -13.12 16.81 -16.41
CA ILE A 190 -12.15 16.16 -17.32
C ILE A 190 -11.58 17.18 -18.30
N ARG A 191 -12.43 17.97 -18.98
CA ARG A 191 -11.97 18.99 -19.92
C ARG A 191 -11.12 20.08 -19.27
N SER A 192 -11.42 20.44 -18.02
CA SER A 192 -10.60 21.40 -17.27
C SER A 192 -9.23 20.83 -16.93
N ASP A 193 -9.17 19.55 -16.56
CA ASP A 193 -7.92 18.87 -16.25
C ASP A 193 -7.07 18.63 -17.51
N GLU A 194 -7.69 18.38 -18.67
CA GLU A 194 -6.96 18.29 -19.95
C GLU A 194 -6.19 19.58 -20.28
N VAL A 195 -6.74 20.74 -19.95
CA VAL A 195 -6.04 22.03 -20.09
C VAL A 195 -4.86 22.10 -19.13
N ASP A 196 -5.04 21.65 -17.88
CA ASP A 196 -3.97 21.61 -16.89
C ASP A 196 -2.84 20.64 -17.28
N ALA A 197 -3.22 19.46 -17.78
CA ALA A 197 -2.34 18.41 -18.27
C ALA A 197 -1.41 18.87 -19.41
N ALA A 198 -1.79 19.95 -20.12
CA ALA A 198 -0.99 20.57 -21.17
C ALA A 198 0.11 21.53 -20.64
N PHE A 199 0.11 21.89 -19.35
CA PHE A 199 1.14 22.75 -18.80
C PHE A 199 2.51 22.04 -18.68
N PRO A 200 3.63 22.79 -18.78
CA PRO A 200 4.97 22.21 -18.82
C PRO A 200 5.32 21.31 -17.64
N TYR A 201 4.84 21.65 -16.43
CA TYR A 201 5.18 20.89 -15.23
C TYR A 201 4.69 19.42 -15.28
N ARG A 202 3.56 19.17 -15.95
CA ARG A 202 3.01 17.82 -16.16
C ARG A 202 3.87 17.02 -17.13
N ALA A 203 4.35 17.67 -18.19
CA ALA A 203 5.28 17.06 -19.14
C ALA A 203 6.63 16.74 -18.49
N THR A 204 7.19 17.68 -17.73
CA THR A 204 8.45 17.49 -16.99
C THR A 204 8.36 16.31 -16.03
N TRP A 205 7.29 16.20 -15.25
CA TRP A 205 7.10 15.04 -14.38
C TRP A 205 7.06 13.71 -15.14
N ARG A 206 6.31 13.63 -16.25
CA ARG A 206 6.24 12.41 -17.07
C ARG A 206 7.64 11.96 -17.55
N GLU A 207 8.47 12.91 -17.99
CA GLU A 207 9.84 12.62 -18.42
C GLU A 207 10.72 12.13 -17.26
N GLU A 208 10.62 12.75 -16.09
CA GLU A 208 11.34 12.33 -14.88
C GLU A 208 10.93 10.93 -14.44
N ARG A 209 9.63 10.64 -14.44
CA ARG A 209 9.07 9.32 -14.14
C ARG A 209 9.61 8.26 -15.10
N GLU A 210 9.49 8.48 -16.41
CA GLU A 210 9.96 7.50 -17.40
C GLU A 210 11.47 7.24 -17.28
N ARG A 211 12.26 8.29 -17.02
CA ARG A 211 13.70 8.15 -16.78
C ARG A 211 13.99 7.29 -15.55
N ALA A 212 13.27 7.51 -14.44
CA ALA A 212 13.42 6.72 -13.22
C ALA A 212 13.05 5.25 -13.43
N LEU A 213 11.93 4.98 -14.09
CA LEU A 213 11.46 3.61 -14.36
C LEU A 213 12.34 2.87 -15.38
N ALA A 214 12.84 3.56 -16.41
CA ALA A 214 13.81 2.99 -17.35
C ALA A 214 15.13 2.61 -16.67
N ALA A 215 15.62 3.44 -15.74
CA ALA A 215 16.82 3.13 -14.97
C ALA A 215 16.63 1.88 -14.09
N ALA A 216 15.45 1.69 -13.50
CA ALA A 216 15.10 0.50 -12.73
C ALA A 216 15.08 -0.77 -13.61
N ARG A 217 14.40 -0.74 -14.76
CA ARG A 217 14.37 -1.87 -15.72
C ARG A 217 15.78 -2.29 -16.17
N ALA A 218 16.62 -1.31 -16.51
CA ALA A 218 18.01 -1.58 -16.89
C ALA A 218 18.86 -2.15 -15.74
N ALA A 219 18.51 -1.89 -14.48
CA ALA A 219 19.16 -2.50 -13.32
C ALA A 219 18.73 -3.96 -13.12
N GLU A 220 17.48 -4.31 -13.43
CA GLU A 220 16.97 -5.68 -13.38
C GLU A 220 17.62 -6.58 -14.46
N GLU A 221 17.77 -6.09 -15.70
CA GLU A 221 18.40 -6.86 -16.79
C GLU A 221 19.89 -7.17 -16.57
N ARG A 222 20.54 -6.48 -15.63
CA ARG A 222 21.97 -6.68 -15.30
C ARG A 222 22.20 -7.64 -14.13
N ARG A 223 21.14 -8.13 -13.49
CA ARG A 223 21.19 -9.10 -12.38
C ARG A 223 20.95 -10.51 -12.89
#